data_AF-A0A7X9BL37-F1
#
_entry.id   AF-A0A7X9BL37-F1
#
_cell.length_a   1.000
_cell.length_b   1.000
_cell.length_c   1.000
_cell.angle_alpha   90.00
_cell.angle_beta   90.00
_cell.angle_gamma   90.00
#
_symmetry.space_group_name_H-M   'P 1'
#
loop_
_entity.id
_entity.type
_entity.pdbx_description
1 polymer ?
#
loop_
_entity_poly.entity_id
_entity_poly.type
_entity_poly.pdbx_seq_one_letter_code
_entity_poly.pdbx_strand_id
1 'polypeptide(L)'
;MLSRKSPRGQIVEYTGDQRGITLVEILVAVVLLSLVSTIFLNLLVTAMGWNELAADKTRATNYAASVMEELRTVSSDFSVLCGYTYSYDQGNWDELGLSLPAMEEKMKAEVAIQADDEAAGLFGIKVLVEWGHRGKQREVVLESMIWGSS
;
A
#
# COMPACT_ATOMS: atom_id res chain seq x y z
N MET A 1 -0.58 59.39 24.21
CA MET A 1 0.01 58.36 25.10
C MET A 1 -0.08 58.82 26.53
N LEU A 2 -0.79 58.07 27.38
CA LEU A 2 -0.56 58.11 28.82
C LEU A 2 0.86 57.59 29.07
N SER A 3 1.77 58.51 29.41
CA SER A 3 3.19 58.25 29.62
C SER A 3 3.38 57.61 30.99
N ARG A 4 3.67 56.30 31.02
CA ARG A 4 4.12 55.61 32.24
C ARG A 4 5.65 55.57 32.22
N LYS A 5 6.27 56.33 33.12
CA LYS A 5 7.72 56.49 33.26
C LYS A 5 8.34 55.18 33.80
N SER A 6 9.26 54.57 33.06
CA SER A 6 10.13 53.48 33.54
C SER A 6 11.39 54.08 34.21
N PRO A 7 11.84 53.56 35.37
CA PRO A 7 12.88 54.20 36.21
C PRO A 7 14.33 53.95 35.79
N ARG A 8 14.61 53.47 34.57
CA ARG A 8 15.98 53.33 34.06
C ARG A 8 16.05 53.83 32.63
N GLY A 9 16.89 54.86 32.42
CA GLY A 9 17.04 55.61 31.17
C GLY A 9 17.66 54.80 30.04
N GLN A 10 16.90 53.86 29.50
CA GLN A 10 17.05 53.45 28.11
C GLN A 10 15.72 53.75 27.42
N ILE A 11 15.76 54.72 26.51
CA ILE A 11 14.74 54.89 25.49
C ILE A 11 14.97 53.72 24.55
N VAL A 12 14.19 52.64 24.69
CA VAL A 12 14.11 51.63 23.65
C VAL A 12 13.32 52.29 22.53
N GLU A 13 14.04 52.93 21.62
CA GLU A 13 13.49 53.42 20.37
C GLU A 13 13.05 52.18 19.59
N TYR A 14 11.77 51.85 19.64
CA TYR A 14 11.19 50.92 18.70
C TYR A 14 11.21 51.61 17.34
N THR A 15 12.35 51.54 16.64
CA THR A 15 12.44 51.77 15.20
C THR A 15 11.70 50.63 14.50
N GLY A 16 10.39 50.52 14.73
CA GLY A 16 9.51 49.78 13.85
C GLY A 16 9.37 50.64 12.61
N ASP A 17 10.03 50.24 11.52
CA ASP A 17 9.83 50.85 10.21
C ASP A 17 8.33 50.77 9.87
N GLN A 18 7.59 51.88 10.05
CA GLN A 18 6.13 51.93 9.88
C GLN A 18 5.74 51.97 8.40
N ARG A 19 6.44 51.21 7.55
CA ARG A 19 6.12 51.06 6.14
C ARG A 19 4.99 50.05 6.05
N GLY A 20 3.77 50.54 5.87
CA GLY A 20 2.60 49.69 5.60
C GLY A 20 2.81 48.84 4.35
N ILE A 21 2.35 47.60 4.39
CA ILE A 21 2.37 46.70 3.22
C ILE A 21 1.46 47.27 2.15
N THR A 22 1.96 47.36 0.92
CA THR A 22 1.18 47.88 -0.21
C THR A 22 0.23 46.80 -0.75
N LEU A 23 -0.90 47.20 -1.34
CA LEU A 23 -1.83 46.26 -2.00
C LEU A 23 -1.14 45.42 -3.09
N VAL A 24 -0.19 46.02 -3.81
CA VAL A 24 0.59 45.34 -4.84
C VAL A 24 1.44 44.22 -4.24
N GLU A 25 2.04 44.46 -3.08
CA GLU A 25 2.88 43.48 -2.39
C GLU A 25 2.06 42.29 -1.88
N ILE A 26 0.84 42.52 -1.40
CA ILE A 26 -0.10 41.43 -1.05
C ILE A 26 -0.48 40.63 -2.31
N LEU A 27 -0.78 41.30 -3.42
CA LEU A 27 -1.11 40.62 -4.68
C LEU A 27 0.06 39.74 -5.14
N VAL A 28 1.29 40.26 -5.10
CA VAL A 28 2.50 39.49 -5.44
C VAL A 28 2.67 38.30 -4.49
N ALA A 29 2.48 38.50 -3.18
CA ALA A 29 2.59 37.41 -2.20
C ALA A 29 1.57 36.30 -2.43
N VAL A 30 0.31 36.64 -2.75
CA VAL A 30 -0.75 35.66 -3.04
C VAL A 30 -0.45 34.91 -4.34
N VAL A 31 0.08 35.58 -5.36
CA VAL A 31 0.50 34.94 -6.62
C VAL A 31 1.65 33.97 -6.38
N LEU A 32 2.65 34.36 -5.59
CA LEU A 32 3.76 33.45 -5.25
C LEU A 32 3.27 32.27 -4.41
N LEU A 33 2.37 32.51 -3.46
CA LEU A 33 1.78 31.47 -2.64
C LEU A 33 0.97 30.47 -3.48
N SER A 34 0.19 30.93 -4.46
CA SER A 34 -0.62 30.03 -5.30
C SER A 34 0.24 29.14 -6.19
N LEU A 35 1.35 29.68 -6.72
CA LEU A 35 2.34 28.91 -7.49
C LEU A 35 2.97 27.81 -6.63
N VAL A 36 3.46 28.15 -5.44
CA VAL A 36 4.07 27.18 -4.51
C VAL A 36 3.05 26.14 -4.04
N SER A 37 1.83 26.57 -3.71
CA SER A 37 0.75 25.70 -3.27
C SER A 37 0.40 24.65 -4.33
N THR A 38 0.38 25.03 -5.61
CA THR A 38 0.08 24.10 -6.71
C THR A 38 1.14 22.98 -6.81
N ILE A 39 2.42 23.34 -6.69
CA ILE A 39 3.51 22.36 -6.68
C ILE A 39 3.34 21.41 -5.48
N PHE A 40 3.06 21.96 -4.30
CA PHE A 40 2.88 21.19 -3.08
C PHE A 40 1.70 20.22 -3.15
N LEU A 41 0.56 20.67 -3.67
CA LEU A 41 -0.64 19.84 -3.84
C LEU A 41 -0.38 18.66 -4.79
N ASN A 42 0.35 18.88 -5.89
CA ASN A 42 0.70 17.80 -6.82
C ASN A 42 1.59 16.73 -6.16
N LEU A 43 2.53 17.15 -5.32
CA LEU A 43 3.34 16.21 -4.54
C LEU A 43 2.50 15.41 -3.55
N LEU A 44 1.55 16.07 -2.88
CA LEU A 44 0.66 15.43 -1.90
C LEU A 44 -0.25 14.39 -2.56
N VAL A 45 -0.87 14.72 -3.69
CA VAL A 45 -1.70 13.76 -4.49
C VAL A 45 -0.89 12.56 -4.96
N THR A 46 0.37 12.78 -5.31
CA THR A 46 1.29 11.70 -5.72
C THR A 46 1.63 10.81 -4.53
N ALA A 47 1.99 11.40 -3.39
CA ALA A 47 2.31 10.68 -2.16
C ALA A 47 1.13 9.85 -1.64
N MET A 48 -0.09 10.40 -1.68
CA MET A 48 -1.31 9.65 -1.33
C MET A 48 -1.48 8.42 -2.23
N GLY A 49 -1.24 8.55 -3.54
CA GLY A 49 -1.30 7.43 -4.48
C GLY A 49 -0.25 6.35 -4.17
N TRP A 50 0.96 6.74 -3.77
CA TRP A 50 2.00 5.79 -3.36
C TRP A 50 1.65 5.08 -2.06
N ASN A 51 1.04 5.79 -1.11
CA ASN A 51 0.61 5.21 0.15
C ASN A 51 -0.52 4.19 -0.06
N GLU A 52 -1.49 4.50 -0.91
CA GLU A 52 -2.55 3.57 -1.30
C GLU A 52 -1.98 2.33 -2.00
N LEU A 53 -1.07 2.52 -2.96
CA LEU A 53 -0.40 1.41 -3.65
C LEU A 53 0.39 0.51 -2.67
N ALA A 54 1.09 1.11 -1.71
CA ALA A 54 1.85 0.39 -0.69
C ALA A 54 0.93 -0.39 0.26
N ALA A 55 -0.20 0.21 0.66
CA ALA A 55 -1.22 -0.45 1.47
C ALA A 55 -1.82 -1.65 0.72
N ASP A 56 -2.18 -1.48 -0.55
CA ASP A 56 -2.72 -2.55 -1.39
C ASP A 56 -1.72 -3.69 -1.57
N LYS A 57 -0.46 -3.37 -1.87
CA LYS A 57 0.60 -4.38 -1.97
C LYS A 57 0.79 -5.13 -0.65
N THR A 58 0.74 -4.44 0.49
CA THR A 58 0.88 -5.06 1.81
C THR A 58 -0.27 -6.02 2.07
N ARG A 59 -1.51 -5.63 1.76
CA ARG A 59 -2.70 -6.48 1.89
C ARG A 59 -2.62 -7.70 0.98
N ALA A 60 -2.28 -7.51 -0.29
CA ALA A 60 -2.11 -8.61 -1.25
C ALA A 60 -1.02 -9.59 -0.80
N THR A 61 0.11 -9.07 -0.32
CA THR A 61 1.21 -9.90 0.21
C THR A 61 0.78 -10.68 1.45
N ASN A 62 0.10 -10.02 2.40
CA ASN A 62 -0.39 -10.67 3.61
C ASN A 62 -1.43 -11.74 3.29
N TYR A 63 -2.33 -11.47 2.35
CA TYR A 63 -3.30 -12.46 1.90
C TYR A 63 -2.61 -13.65 1.25
N ALA A 64 -1.68 -13.43 0.32
CA ALA A 64 -0.91 -14.51 -0.30
C ALA A 64 -0.13 -15.33 0.74
N ALA A 65 0.43 -14.67 1.76
CA ALA A 65 1.09 -15.35 2.88
C ALA A 65 0.11 -16.18 3.72
N SER A 66 -1.08 -15.67 4.01
CA SER A 66 -2.13 -16.43 4.71
C SER A 66 -2.57 -17.65 3.90
N VAL A 67 -2.73 -17.52 2.59
CA VAL A 67 -3.03 -18.65 1.69
C VAL A 67 -1.93 -19.70 1.76
N MET A 68 -0.66 -19.32 1.66
CA MET A 68 0.46 -20.27 1.76
C MET A 68 0.54 -20.95 3.12
N GLU A 69 0.35 -20.20 4.20
CA GLU A 69 0.38 -20.76 5.55
C GLU A 69 -0.77 -21.73 5.75
N GLU A 70 -1.96 -21.37 5.27
CA GLU A 70 -3.12 -22.23 5.41
C GLU A 70 -3.00 -23.50 4.58
N LEU A 71 -2.53 -23.40 3.33
CA LEU A 71 -2.18 -24.54 2.50
C LEU A 71 -1.20 -25.47 3.20
N ARG A 72 -0.21 -24.93 3.92
CA ARG A 72 0.74 -25.74 4.69
C ARG A 72 0.07 -26.48 5.86
N THR A 73 -0.93 -25.88 6.50
CA THR A 73 -1.71 -26.55 7.57
C THR A 73 -2.74 -27.54 7.05
N VAL A 74 -3.29 -27.32 5.86
CA VAL A 74 -4.13 -28.31 5.18
C VAL A 74 -3.20 -29.43 4.71
N SER A 75 -2.94 -30.38 5.60
CA SER A 75 -2.07 -31.54 5.41
C SER A 75 -2.64 -32.57 4.43
N SER A 76 -3.41 -32.13 3.43
CA SER A 76 -4.02 -33.00 2.44
C SER A 76 -2.97 -33.52 1.47
N ASP A 77 -3.33 -34.63 0.85
CA ASP A 77 -2.52 -35.29 -0.17
C ASP A 77 -2.38 -34.36 -1.38
N PHE A 78 -1.27 -33.62 -1.42
CA PHE A 78 -0.96 -32.66 -2.49
C PHE A 78 -0.90 -33.33 -3.86
N SER A 79 -0.80 -34.66 -3.92
CA SER A 79 -0.91 -35.42 -5.18
C SER A 79 -2.25 -35.19 -5.89
N VAL A 80 -3.35 -35.00 -5.14
CA VAL A 80 -4.69 -34.77 -5.70
C VAL A 80 -4.87 -33.34 -6.19
N LEU A 81 -4.22 -32.38 -5.51
CA LEU A 81 -4.31 -30.96 -5.87
C LEU A 81 -3.29 -30.54 -6.94
N CYS A 82 -2.29 -31.39 -7.18
CA CYS A 82 -1.20 -31.12 -8.11
C CYS A 82 -1.69 -31.08 -9.56
N GLY A 83 -1.11 -30.17 -10.35
CA GLY A 83 -1.39 -30.02 -11.78
C GLY A 83 -2.57 -29.09 -12.08
N TYR A 84 -3.21 -28.53 -11.04
CA TYR A 84 -4.34 -27.62 -11.16
C TYR A 84 -3.95 -26.19 -10.75
N THR A 85 -4.67 -25.23 -11.31
CA THR A 85 -4.68 -23.83 -10.86
C THR A 85 -6.05 -23.53 -10.26
N TYR A 86 -6.06 -23.04 -9.04
CA TYR A 86 -7.24 -22.77 -8.24
C TYR A 86 -7.49 -21.27 -8.18
N SER A 87 -8.69 -20.84 -8.52
CA SER A 87 -9.10 -19.44 -8.42
C SER A 87 -10.60 -19.30 -8.17
N TYR A 88 -10.99 -18.16 -7.59
CA TYR A 88 -12.42 -17.84 -7.42
C TYR A 88 -13.15 -17.72 -8.77
N ASP A 89 -12.47 -17.21 -9.80
CA ASP A 89 -13.03 -17.04 -11.14
C ASP A 89 -13.30 -18.39 -11.83
N GLN A 90 -12.51 -19.43 -11.52
CA GLN A 90 -12.69 -20.78 -12.05
C GLN A 90 -13.67 -21.63 -11.23
N GLY A 91 -14.12 -21.14 -10.06
CA GLY A 91 -15.09 -21.81 -9.21
C GLY A 91 -14.57 -23.06 -8.49
N ASN A 92 -13.26 -23.31 -8.53
CA ASN A 92 -12.61 -24.45 -7.87
C ASN A 92 -11.88 -24.06 -6.57
N TRP A 93 -11.94 -22.80 -6.14
CA TRP A 93 -11.26 -22.33 -4.93
C TRP A 93 -11.62 -23.13 -3.67
N ASP A 94 -12.88 -23.54 -3.53
CA ASP A 94 -13.36 -24.29 -2.37
C ASP A 94 -12.74 -25.70 -2.26
N GLU A 95 -12.20 -26.25 -3.35
CA GLU A 95 -11.50 -27.54 -3.37
C GLU A 95 -10.18 -27.49 -2.57
N LEU A 96 -9.60 -26.30 -2.37
CA LEU A 96 -8.43 -26.13 -1.52
C LEU A 96 -8.76 -26.28 -0.02
N GLY A 97 -10.03 -26.19 0.36
CA GLY A 97 -10.46 -26.34 1.75
C GLY A 97 -9.92 -25.28 2.72
N LEU A 98 -9.58 -24.08 2.21
CA LEU A 98 -9.01 -22.99 3.01
C LEU A 98 -10.08 -22.20 3.76
N SER A 99 -9.80 -21.86 5.01
CA SER A 99 -10.56 -21.00 5.91
C SER A 99 -9.92 -19.62 6.05
N LEU A 100 -9.86 -18.90 4.92
CA LEU A 100 -9.29 -17.55 4.86
C LEU A 100 -10.34 -16.47 5.17
N PRO A 101 -9.92 -15.31 5.71
CA PRO A 101 -10.77 -14.12 5.72
C PRO A 101 -11.14 -13.70 4.29
N ALA A 102 -12.32 -13.09 4.14
CA ALA A 102 -12.78 -12.61 2.85
C ALA A 102 -11.76 -11.63 2.22
N MET A 103 -11.42 -11.89 0.96
CA MET A 103 -10.56 -11.02 0.15
C MET A 103 -11.28 -9.69 -0.16
N GLU A 104 -10.53 -8.60 -0.32
CA GLU A 104 -11.09 -7.35 -0.84
C GLU A 104 -11.59 -7.52 -2.27
N GLU A 105 -12.77 -6.99 -2.58
CA GLU A 105 -13.46 -7.15 -3.88
C GLU A 105 -12.63 -6.76 -5.11
N LYS A 106 -11.67 -5.84 -4.94
CA LYS A 106 -10.78 -5.39 -6.01
C LYS A 106 -9.59 -6.31 -6.29
N MET A 107 -9.41 -7.35 -5.49
CA MET A 107 -8.29 -8.30 -5.58
C MET A 107 -8.79 -9.66 -6.09
N LYS A 108 -7.88 -10.40 -6.73
CA LYS A 108 -8.09 -11.78 -7.18
C LYS A 108 -6.90 -12.62 -6.73
N ALA A 109 -7.16 -13.86 -6.32
CA ALA A 109 -6.09 -14.82 -6.01
C ALA A 109 -6.17 -16.04 -6.91
N GLU A 110 -4.99 -16.55 -7.25
CA GLU A 110 -4.79 -17.83 -7.89
C GLU A 110 -3.72 -18.62 -7.15
N VAL A 111 -3.92 -19.93 -7.04
CA VAL A 111 -2.96 -20.87 -6.46
C VAL A 111 -2.65 -21.94 -7.49
N ALA A 112 -1.39 -22.10 -7.86
CA ALA A 112 -0.93 -23.20 -8.70
C ALA A 112 -0.06 -24.14 -7.87
N ILE A 113 -0.35 -25.44 -7.95
CA ILE A 113 0.40 -26.49 -7.27
C ILE A 113 0.98 -27.40 -8.33
N GLN A 114 2.30 -27.58 -8.33
CA GLN A 114 3.02 -28.40 -9.31
C GLN A 114 3.95 -29.37 -8.59
N ALA A 115 4.06 -30.59 -9.08
CA ALA A 115 5.05 -31.53 -8.60
C ALA A 115 6.41 -31.13 -9.16
N ASP A 116 7.39 -31.00 -8.27
CA ASP A 116 8.78 -30.71 -8.65
C ASP A 116 9.58 -32.03 -8.71
N ASP A 117 9.44 -32.85 -7.66
CA ASP A 117 9.94 -34.22 -7.62
C ASP A 117 8.91 -35.13 -6.95
N GLU A 118 8.10 -35.81 -7.77
CA GLU A 118 7.07 -36.75 -7.31
C GLU A 118 7.64 -37.90 -6.48
N ALA A 119 8.86 -38.38 -6.80
CA ALA A 119 9.48 -39.48 -6.08
C ALA A 119 9.97 -39.07 -4.68
N ALA A 120 10.28 -37.78 -4.51
CA ALA A 120 10.65 -37.19 -3.22
C ALA A 120 9.45 -36.63 -2.43
N GLY A 121 8.24 -36.63 -3.01
CA GLY A 121 7.06 -36.00 -2.41
C GLY A 121 7.17 -34.47 -2.32
N LEU A 122 7.85 -33.85 -3.28
CA LEU A 122 8.10 -32.41 -3.30
C LEU A 122 7.17 -31.69 -4.27
N PHE A 123 6.43 -30.72 -3.74
CA PHE A 123 5.49 -29.90 -4.49
C PHE A 123 5.86 -28.42 -4.39
N GLY A 124 5.89 -27.74 -5.53
CA GLY A 124 5.97 -26.29 -5.63
C GLY A 124 4.58 -25.68 -5.56
N ILE A 125 4.39 -24.74 -4.64
CA ILE A 125 3.19 -23.90 -4.53
C ILE A 125 3.54 -22.50 -5.01
N LYS A 126 2.70 -21.97 -5.89
CA LYS A 126 2.74 -20.58 -6.34
C LYS A 126 1.41 -19.92 -6.03
N VAL A 127 1.44 -18.85 -5.23
CA VAL A 127 0.28 -18.02 -4.92
C VAL A 127 0.44 -16.68 -5.62
N LEU A 128 -0.48 -16.37 -6.52
CA LEU A 128 -0.58 -15.11 -7.25
C LEU A 128 -1.75 -14.32 -6.68
N VAL A 129 -1.53 -13.05 -6.33
CA VAL A 129 -2.60 -12.11 -5.98
C VAL A 129 -2.51 -10.90 -6.88
N GLU A 130 -3.58 -10.64 -7.63
CA GLU A 130 -3.70 -9.54 -8.57
C GLU A 130 -4.66 -8.47 -8.06
N TRP A 131 -4.38 -7.20 -8.37
CA TRP A 131 -5.29 -6.10 -8.10
C TRP A 131 -5.13 -4.95 -9.09
N GLY A 132 -6.21 -4.22 -9.32
CA GLY A 132 -6.19 -2.98 -10.10
C GLY A 132 -5.78 -1.78 -9.26
N HIS A 133 -4.84 -0.97 -9.74
CA HIS A 133 -4.51 0.34 -9.15
C HIS A 133 -4.31 1.40 -10.25
N ARG A 134 -5.15 2.46 -10.23
CA ARG A 134 -5.13 3.58 -11.20
C ARG A 134 -5.07 3.12 -12.67
N GLY A 135 -5.91 2.15 -13.03
CA GLY A 135 -6.01 1.61 -14.40
C GLY A 135 -4.88 0.67 -14.82
N LYS A 136 -3.95 0.33 -13.91
CA LYS A 136 -2.90 -0.67 -14.14
C LYS A 136 -3.15 -1.89 -13.27
N GLN A 137 -3.02 -3.07 -13.86
CA GLN A 137 -2.98 -4.31 -13.10
C GLN A 137 -1.63 -4.44 -12.38
N ARG A 138 -1.68 -4.97 -11.17
CA ARG A 138 -0.55 -5.23 -10.29
C ARG A 138 -0.68 -6.63 -9.73
N GLU A 139 0.45 -7.23 -9.43
CA GLU A 139 0.50 -8.59 -8.92
C GLU A 139 1.56 -8.71 -7.82
N VAL A 140 1.33 -9.68 -6.94
CA VAL A 140 2.32 -10.23 -6.02
C VAL A 140 2.31 -11.73 -6.21
N VAL A 141 3.50 -12.30 -6.37
CA VAL A 141 3.72 -13.74 -6.48
C VAL A 141 4.54 -14.18 -5.27
N LEU A 142 4.03 -15.19 -4.55
CA LEU A 142 4.79 -15.90 -3.55
C LEU A 142 4.95 -17.36 -3.99
N GLU A 143 6.18 -17.86 -3.89
CA GLU A 143 6.54 -19.22 -4.28
C GLU A 143 7.16 -19.92 -3.07
N SER A 144 6.77 -21.16 -2.85
CA SER A 144 7.28 -21.99 -1.76
C SER A 144 7.32 -23.45 -2.19
N MET A 145 8.21 -24.21 -1.56
CA MET A 145 8.31 -25.65 -1.74
C MET A 145 7.83 -26.34 -0.47
N ILE A 146 6.98 -27.32 -0.63
CA ILE A 146 6.41 -28.10 0.47
C ILE A 146 6.66 -29.58 0.24
N TRP A 147 6.76 -30.31 1.34
CA TRP A 147 6.82 -31.76 1.32
C TRP A 147 5.44 -32.32 1.62
N GLY A 148 4.93 -33.19 0.73
CA GLY A 148 3.66 -33.89 0.87
C GLY A 148 3.87 -35.39 0.71
N SER A 149 3.21 -36.19 1.53
CA SER A 149 3.16 -37.63 1.30
C SER A 149 2.16 -37.93 0.18
N SER A 150 2.62 -38.68 -0.83
CA SER A 150 1.77 -39.35 -1.84
C SER A 150 0.93 -40.48 -1.25
#